data_AF-A0A4Z1T270-F1
#
_entry.id   AF-A0A4Z1T270-F1
#
_cell.length_a   1.000
_cell.length_b   1.000
_cell.length_c   1.000
_cell.angle_alpha   90.00
_cell.angle_beta   90.00
_cell.angle_gamma   90.00
#
_symmetry.space_group_name_H-M   'P 1'
#
loop_
_entity.id
_entity.type
_entity.pdbx_description
1 polymer ?
#
loop_
_entity_poly.entity_id
_entity_poly.type
_entity_poly.pdbx_seq_one_letter_code
_entity_poly.pdbx_strand_id
1 'polypeptide(L)'
;MFSRPRTIAALPCAEPTLSVAVDLCGDQICAIVVSVGKELRVYCQQGDPLVYELLEIPVALTPITLAGTRPTREFVAVLFPRSITVVGFLDPQAPRLSSLMYHTLTSTMERREEEVAALMAFTASARSADETAATLRAIRQEFPLSPLGQQFLALPSPGPDERQHPLPPILDRRPNTTQVDRRATRATLLDGMTEMQLRFMADEVSCVATLAMATDSAPLRHTLVIGTTNKRILIYDDTLAGPLGSIALPEIPIHIQVEGVANPADIHIPRWRLTILGDRNTVYSVRGMELSQNVIRVEPDIQFVHRVNKSVFLVVTGSTGSELWRVSVKGRHEQTYPLPSPAATLAPLVIELGKPFTGFTIGLKNGAIVYVSELGVTQVAIPPMELDQKSGPYRVFLWARVTKEPETSLVYASRDMNILTTCTLRESIDLGKVFQSEHYTSLQDKKLEVEDIVDSENDKEAEDSKKVDVEEQKRSLRLFLNARAHTKAAVQAAITAGMEDDTTNMLSVVADDHRLIRLAASVGINGVAITIVTTVFNVTNKVFPPSVILIRPKSAAPILPCLAQAHTHARVPALPPQESVQRHFALLIPDELRGRKLGSGCIVTICLVRPQGCGADAGNALYASLDVELPNVSI
;
A
#
# COMPACT_ATOMS: atom_id res chain seq x y z
N MET A 1 11.11 -26.17 -9.68
CA MET A 1 11.68 -25.57 -8.45
C MET A 1 11.06 -26.27 -7.25
N PHE A 2 9.92 -25.83 -6.74
CA PHE A 2 9.29 -26.39 -5.54
C PHE A 2 8.80 -27.85 -5.65
N SER A 3 8.49 -28.45 -4.50
CA SER A 3 7.61 -29.63 -4.37
C SER A 3 6.17 -29.28 -4.80
N ARG A 4 5.22 -30.23 -4.74
CA ARG A 4 3.80 -29.91 -4.98
C ARG A 4 3.27 -29.01 -3.86
N PRO A 5 2.44 -28.00 -4.16
CA PRO A 5 1.79 -27.20 -3.12
C PRO A 5 0.96 -28.10 -2.21
N ARG A 6 0.94 -27.77 -0.91
CA ARG A 6 0.05 -28.38 0.09
C ARG A 6 -0.78 -27.28 0.73
N THR A 7 -2.10 -27.42 0.67
CA THR A 7 -3.01 -26.57 1.43
C THR A 7 -2.92 -26.89 2.91
N ILE A 8 -2.74 -25.86 3.74
CA ILE A 8 -2.80 -25.95 5.20
C ILE A 8 -4.26 -25.73 5.65
N ALA A 9 -4.83 -24.58 5.30
CA ALA A 9 -6.19 -24.20 5.70
C ALA A 9 -6.73 -23.01 4.89
N ALA A 10 -8.04 -22.78 4.97
CA ALA A 10 -8.65 -21.52 4.56
C ALA A 10 -8.41 -20.41 5.60
N LEU A 11 -8.15 -19.19 5.13
CA LEU A 11 -8.09 -17.95 5.89
C LEU A 11 -9.42 -17.21 5.74
N PRO A 12 -9.95 -16.56 6.81
CA PRO A 12 -11.13 -15.70 6.70
C PRO A 12 -10.83 -14.49 5.82
N CYS A 13 -11.81 -13.96 5.07
CA CYS A 13 -11.62 -12.90 4.06
C CYS A 13 -11.33 -11.47 4.60
N ALA A 14 -11.06 -11.28 5.89
CA ALA A 14 -10.88 -9.96 6.50
C ALA A 14 -9.43 -9.43 6.42
N GLU A 15 -9.25 -8.22 5.92
CA GLU A 15 -7.99 -7.47 5.98
C GLU A 15 -7.99 -6.47 7.15
N PRO A 16 -6.82 -6.10 7.72
CA PRO A 16 -5.48 -6.61 7.44
C PRO A 16 -5.14 -7.89 8.21
N THR A 17 -4.08 -8.59 7.80
CA THR A 17 -3.51 -9.72 8.53
C THR A 17 -2.02 -9.58 8.75
N LEU A 18 -1.59 -9.86 9.98
CA LEU A 18 -0.19 -10.04 10.34
C LEU A 18 0.11 -11.55 10.39
N SER A 19 1.32 -11.97 10.03
CA SER A 19 1.71 -13.38 10.04
C SER A 19 3.14 -13.60 10.54
N VAL A 20 3.36 -14.65 11.31
CA VAL A 20 4.67 -15.05 11.85
C VAL A 20 4.74 -16.58 11.95
N ALA A 21 5.94 -17.14 11.81
CA ALA A 21 6.21 -18.56 12.07
C ALA A 21 6.92 -18.70 13.43
N VAL A 22 6.49 -19.65 14.26
CA VAL A 22 6.92 -19.77 15.67
C VAL A 22 7.03 -21.24 16.08
N ASP A 23 8.19 -21.64 16.63
CA ASP A 23 8.35 -22.97 17.24
C ASP A 23 7.75 -23.01 18.66
N LEU A 24 6.44 -23.20 18.76
CA LEU A 24 5.69 -23.22 20.02
C LEU A 24 5.99 -24.45 20.92
N CYS A 25 6.64 -25.48 20.36
CA CYS A 25 6.86 -26.77 21.02
C CYS A 25 8.32 -26.99 21.46
N GLY A 26 9.28 -26.33 20.79
CA GLY A 26 10.71 -26.57 20.93
C GLY A 26 11.20 -27.79 20.14
N ASP A 27 10.46 -28.20 19.10
CA ASP A 27 10.77 -29.36 18.24
C ASP A 27 11.28 -28.98 16.85
N GLN A 28 11.58 -27.68 16.64
CA GLN A 28 12.00 -27.06 15.38
C GLN A 28 10.94 -27.07 14.28
N ILE A 29 9.68 -27.36 14.62
CA ILE A 29 8.55 -27.28 13.70
C ILE A 29 7.77 -26.00 13.99
N CYS A 30 7.83 -25.05 13.05
CA CYS A 30 7.09 -23.81 13.18
C CYS A 30 5.59 -24.04 12.97
N ALA A 31 4.78 -23.63 13.95
CA ALA A 31 3.38 -23.32 13.73
C ALA A 31 3.26 -21.98 12.99
N ILE A 32 2.24 -21.83 12.14
CA ILE A 32 1.99 -20.60 11.40
C ILE A 32 0.92 -19.80 12.13
N VAL A 33 1.28 -18.60 12.57
CA VAL A 33 0.40 -17.72 13.34
C VAL A 33 -0.05 -16.58 12.46
N VAL A 34 -1.37 -16.36 12.39
CA VAL A 34 -1.98 -15.28 11.61
C VAL A 34 -2.94 -14.51 12.51
N SER A 35 -2.78 -13.19 12.63
CA SER A 35 -3.80 -12.35 13.25
C SER A 35 -4.81 -11.87 12.22
N VAL A 36 -6.08 -11.91 12.57
CA VAL A 36 -7.22 -11.46 11.77
C VAL A 36 -8.07 -10.53 12.65
N GLY A 37 -7.89 -9.21 12.51
CA GLY A 37 -8.55 -8.23 13.38
C GLY A 37 -8.19 -8.46 14.86
N LYS A 38 -9.17 -8.90 15.67
CA LYS A 38 -8.97 -9.23 17.10
C LYS A 38 -8.79 -10.73 17.38
N GLU A 39 -8.60 -11.56 16.36
CA GLU A 39 -8.28 -12.98 16.56
C GLU A 39 -6.80 -13.23 16.26
N LEU A 40 -6.20 -14.15 17.02
CA LEU A 40 -4.93 -14.80 16.71
C LEU A 40 -5.23 -16.27 16.38
N ARG A 41 -4.91 -16.71 15.16
CA ARG A 41 -5.12 -18.07 14.67
C ARG A 41 -3.78 -18.77 14.50
N VAL A 42 -3.63 -19.93 15.13
CA VAL A 42 -2.40 -20.74 15.07
C VAL A 42 -2.70 -22.03 14.32
N TYR A 43 -2.02 -22.20 13.19
CA TYR A 43 -2.10 -23.35 12.30
C TYR A 43 -0.90 -24.27 12.57
N CYS A 44 -1.16 -25.38 13.27
CA CYS A 44 -0.23 -26.51 13.36
C CYS A 44 -0.38 -27.40 12.11
N GLN A 45 0.56 -28.33 11.88
CA GLN A 45 0.60 -29.17 10.66
C GLN A 45 -0.72 -29.88 10.29
N GLN A 46 -1.55 -30.22 11.28
CA GLN A 46 -2.81 -30.94 11.11
C GLN A 46 -3.83 -30.46 12.17
N GLY A 47 -5.10 -30.36 11.77
CA GLY A 47 -6.22 -30.00 12.64
C GLY A 47 -6.80 -28.60 12.36
N ASP A 48 -7.89 -28.28 13.06
CA ASP A 48 -8.47 -26.93 13.05
C ASP A 48 -7.50 -25.92 13.70
N PRO A 49 -7.48 -24.65 13.24
CA PRO A 49 -6.65 -23.63 13.86
C PRO A 49 -7.05 -23.38 15.31
N LEU A 50 -6.06 -23.29 16.18
CA LEU A 50 -6.27 -22.80 17.54
C LEU A 50 -6.54 -21.29 17.47
N VAL A 51 -7.69 -20.85 17.99
CA VAL A 51 -8.08 -19.44 18.03
C VAL A 51 -7.87 -18.89 19.44
N TYR A 52 -7.29 -17.70 19.52
CA TYR A 52 -7.12 -16.93 20.76
C TYR A 52 -7.63 -15.50 20.53
N GLU A 53 -8.53 -15.04 21.38
CA GLU A 53 -9.10 -13.68 21.29
C GLU A 53 -8.15 -12.63 21.86
N LEU A 54 -7.96 -11.54 21.13
CA LEU A 54 -7.14 -10.40 21.48
C LEU A 54 -8.01 -9.24 21.99
N LEU A 55 -7.48 -8.47 22.95
CA LEU A 55 -8.15 -7.30 23.50
C LEU A 55 -8.38 -6.21 22.42
N GLU A 56 -7.39 -6.04 21.54
CA GLU A 56 -7.31 -5.00 20.52
C GLU A 56 -6.80 -5.59 19.19
N ILE A 57 -6.73 -4.77 18.15
CA ILE A 57 -6.10 -5.16 16.88
C ILE A 57 -4.59 -4.97 17.05
N PRO A 58 -3.75 -6.00 16.86
CA PRO A 58 -2.31 -5.88 17.00
C PRO A 58 -1.69 -5.08 15.86
N VAL A 59 -0.60 -4.37 16.15
CA VAL A 59 0.21 -3.64 15.17
C VAL A 59 1.35 -4.49 14.61
N ALA A 60 1.86 -5.46 15.38
CA ALA A 60 2.88 -6.39 14.94
C ALA A 60 2.82 -7.74 15.69
N LEU A 61 3.38 -8.78 15.05
CA LEU A 61 3.62 -10.10 15.64
C LEU A 61 5.09 -10.46 15.44
N THR A 62 5.74 -11.08 16.44
CA THR A 62 7.14 -11.51 16.30
C THR A 62 7.46 -12.69 17.25
N PRO A 63 8.39 -13.62 16.92
CA PRO A 63 8.72 -14.75 17.78
C PRO A 63 9.71 -14.33 18.88
N ILE A 64 9.46 -14.72 20.12
CA ILE A 64 10.39 -14.47 21.23
C ILE A 64 10.65 -15.74 22.03
N THR A 65 11.77 -15.78 22.75
CA THR A 65 12.12 -16.83 23.70
C THR A 65 12.04 -16.25 25.12
N LEU A 66 11.35 -16.92 26.04
CA LEU A 66 11.28 -16.50 27.45
C LEU A 66 12.32 -17.22 28.31
N ALA A 67 12.92 -16.49 29.26
CA ALA A 67 13.85 -17.03 30.25
C ALA A 67 13.28 -18.26 30.99
N GLY A 68 14.14 -19.22 31.29
CA GLY A 68 13.80 -20.38 32.14
C GLY A 68 12.93 -21.47 31.50
N THR A 69 12.45 -21.28 30.27
CA THR A 69 11.63 -22.28 29.57
C THR A 69 12.47 -23.48 29.11
N ARG A 70 11.98 -24.69 29.42
CA ARG A 70 12.58 -25.98 29.01
C ARG A 70 11.48 -26.93 28.50
N PRO A 71 11.59 -27.51 27.29
CA PRO A 71 12.59 -27.21 26.26
C PRO A 71 12.57 -25.74 25.87
N THR A 72 13.69 -25.25 25.30
CA THR A 72 13.74 -23.91 24.73
C THR A 72 12.82 -23.89 23.52
N ARG A 73 11.90 -22.95 23.53
CA ARG A 73 10.82 -22.80 22.55
C ARG A 73 10.44 -21.34 22.43
N GLU A 74 9.68 -21.03 21.39
CA GLU A 74 9.27 -19.69 21.07
C GLU A 74 7.82 -19.41 21.48
N PHE A 75 7.51 -18.13 21.61
CA PHE A 75 6.21 -17.59 21.96
C PHE A 75 5.88 -16.44 21.01
N VAL A 76 4.59 -16.20 20.80
CA VAL A 76 4.13 -15.06 19.99
C VAL A 76 4.14 -13.82 20.88
N ALA A 77 5.05 -12.88 20.63
CA ALA A 77 4.87 -11.53 21.12
C ALA A 77 3.84 -10.83 20.23
N VAL A 78 2.68 -10.52 20.80
CA VAL A 78 1.61 -9.74 20.19
C VAL A 78 1.77 -8.30 20.64
N LEU A 79 2.14 -7.40 19.72
CA LEU A 79 2.31 -5.99 20.02
C LEU A 79 1.04 -5.22 19.67
N PHE A 80 0.52 -4.50 20.66
CA PHE A 80 -0.49 -3.45 20.52
C PHE A 80 0.20 -2.08 20.51
N PRO A 81 -0.49 -0.97 20.22
CA PRO A 81 0.15 0.34 20.17
C PRO A 81 0.93 0.69 21.44
N ARG A 82 0.45 0.32 22.64
CA ARG A 82 1.03 0.72 23.93
C ARG A 82 1.37 -0.44 24.87
N SER A 83 1.21 -1.69 24.42
CA SER A 83 1.40 -2.87 25.26
C SER A 83 1.78 -4.10 24.44
N ILE A 84 2.27 -5.11 25.14
CA ILE A 84 2.79 -6.35 24.58
C ILE A 84 2.15 -7.50 25.37
N THR A 85 1.53 -8.44 24.68
CA THR A 85 1.04 -9.69 25.28
C THR A 85 1.82 -10.85 24.70
N VAL A 86 2.39 -11.69 25.56
CA VAL A 86 3.09 -12.90 25.13
C VAL A 86 2.13 -14.08 25.19
N VAL A 87 1.87 -14.69 24.03
CA VAL A 87 0.92 -15.80 23.86
C VAL A 87 1.67 -17.07 23.44
N GLY A 88 1.31 -18.19 24.06
CA GLY A 88 1.77 -19.52 23.66
C GLY A 88 1.21 -20.60 24.57
N PHE A 89 1.80 -21.79 24.55
CA PHE A 89 1.37 -22.89 25.41
C PHE A 89 2.05 -22.83 26.78
N LEU A 90 1.30 -23.00 27.87
CA LEU A 90 1.87 -23.16 29.22
C LEU A 90 2.83 -24.37 29.29
N ASP A 91 2.41 -25.49 28.70
CA ASP A 91 3.15 -26.75 28.52
C ASP A 91 3.10 -27.10 27.01
N PRO A 92 4.17 -27.60 26.36
CA PRO A 92 4.11 -28.04 24.96
C PRO A 92 2.96 -29.02 24.61
N GLN A 93 2.40 -29.73 25.59
CA GLN A 93 1.24 -30.63 25.42
C GLN A 93 -0.12 -29.96 25.74
N ALA A 94 -0.16 -28.66 26.02
CA ALA A 94 -1.40 -27.97 26.39
C ALA A 94 -2.35 -27.84 25.18
N PRO A 95 -3.65 -28.16 25.32
CA PRO A 95 -4.60 -28.15 24.20
C PRO A 95 -5.07 -26.74 23.79
N ARG A 96 -4.59 -25.67 24.46
CA ARG A 96 -5.01 -24.29 24.26
C ARG A 96 -3.88 -23.31 24.52
N LEU A 97 -3.89 -22.22 23.76
CA LEU A 97 -3.03 -21.07 23.96
C LEU A 97 -3.40 -20.33 25.26
N SER A 98 -2.43 -19.63 25.85
CA SER A 98 -2.60 -18.82 27.06
C SER A 98 -1.80 -17.53 26.94
N SER A 99 -2.30 -16.44 27.52
CA SER A 99 -1.50 -15.24 27.79
C SER A 99 -0.57 -15.54 28.97
N LEU A 100 0.73 -15.53 28.71
CA LEU A 100 1.78 -15.84 29.70
C LEU A 100 2.30 -14.58 30.39
N MET A 101 2.31 -13.46 29.68
CA MET A 101 2.80 -12.18 30.18
C MET A 101 2.08 -11.02 29.49
N TYR A 102 1.87 -9.94 30.26
CA TYR A 102 1.43 -8.64 29.76
C TYR A 102 2.42 -7.57 30.22
N HIS A 103 2.92 -6.76 29.28
CA HIS A 103 3.82 -5.63 29.53
C HIS A 103 3.20 -4.36 28.95
N THR A 104 3.21 -3.26 29.70
CA THR A 104 2.81 -1.94 29.18
C THR A 104 4.05 -1.13 28.88
N LEU A 105 4.11 -0.45 27.72
CA LEU A 105 5.21 0.45 27.42
C LEU A 105 5.22 1.61 28.42
N THR A 106 6.29 1.70 29.21
CA THR A 106 6.51 2.77 30.19
C THR A 106 7.19 4.00 29.59
N SER A 107 7.64 3.93 28.34
CA SER A 107 8.15 5.08 27.59
C SER A 107 7.06 6.13 27.42
N THR A 108 7.41 7.38 27.69
CA THR A 108 6.52 8.53 27.52
C THR A 108 7.19 9.62 26.69
N MET A 109 6.38 10.32 25.90
CA MET A 109 6.76 11.53 25.19
C MET A 109 6.32 12.74 26.00
N GLU A 110 7.20 13.70 26.24
CA GLU A 110 6.79 15.02 26.73
C GLU A 110 6.19 15.83 25.57
N ARG A 111 5.01 16.39 25.78
CA ARG A 111 4.39 17.36 24.86
C ARG A 111 5.09 18.70 24.97
N ARG A 112 5.04 19.50 23.91
CA ARG A 112 5.62 20.85 23.89
C ARG A 112 5.03 21.71 25.01
N GLU A 113 5.89 22.43 25.73
CA GLU A 113 5.48 23.27 26.86
C GLU A 113 4.40 24.30 26.47
N GLU A 114 4.45 24.85 25.25
CA GLU A 114 3.42 25.76 24.70
C GLU A 114 2.04 25.09 24.57
N GLU A 115 1.99 23.84 24.08
CA GLU A 115 0.77 23.05 23.97
C GLU A 115 0.25 22.68 25.38
N VAL A 116 1.14 22.25 26.27
CA VAL A 116 0.82 21.91 27.66
C VAL A 116 0.29 23.14 28.40
N ALA A 117 0.93 24.31 28.27
CA ALA A 117 0.50 25.55 28.89
C ALA A 117 -0.87 26.02 28.40
N ALA A 118 -1.16 25.88 27.10
CA ALA A 118 -2.47 26.20 26.54
C ALA A 118 -3.57 25.28 27.10
N LEU A 119 -3.31 23.98 27.18
CA LEU A 119 -4.25 22.99 27.74
C LEU A 119 -4.43 23.16 29.27
N MET A 120 -3.34 23.39 30.01
CA MET A 120 -3.36 23.67 31.45
C MET A 120 -4.10 24.96 31.80
N ALA A 121 -3.97 26.01 30.97
CA ALA A 121 -4.75 27.24 31.15
C ALA A 121 -6.26 26.99 30.95
N PHE A 122 -6.64 26.08 30.04
CA PHE A 122 -8.04 25.69 29.86
C PHE A 122 -8.58 24.83 31.02
N THR A 123 -7.80 23.87 31.54
CA THR A 123 -8.22 23.06 32.69
C THR A 123 -8.29 23.88 33.98
N ALA A 124 -7.41 24.86 34.16
CA ALA A 124 -7.45 25.83 35.25
C ALA A 124 -8.57 26.90 35.09
N SER A 125 -9.41 26.81 34.05
CA SER A 125 -10.46 27.78 33.71
C SER A 125 -9.95 29.22 33.49
N ALA A 126 -8.68 29.38 33.14
CA ALA A 126 -8.03 30.67 32.85
C ALA A 126 -8.13 31.10 31.38
N ARG A 127 -8.64 30.23 30.49
CA ARG A 127 -8.95 30.50 29.08
C ARG A 127 -10.23 29.82 28.65
N SER A 128 -10.92 30.37 27.66
CA SER A 128 -12.07 29.72 27.02
C SER A 128 -11.68 28.61 26.03
N ALA A 129 -12.65 27.76 25.66
CA ALA A 129 -12.42 26.68 24.70
C ALA A 129 -12.04 27.15 23.28
N ASP A 130 -12.39 28.40 22.93
CA ASP A 130 -12.05 29.01 21.64
C ASP A 130 -10.72 29.78 21.66
N GLU A 131 -10.37 30.43 22.77
CA GLU A 131 -9.03 31.00 22.99
C GLU A 131 -7.94 29.93 22.96
N THR A 132 -8.19 28.80 23.63
CA THR A 132 -7.26 27.66 23.63
C THR A 132 -7.17 27.04 22.24
N ALA A 133 -8.29 26.92 21.51
CA ALA A 133 -8.25 26.45 20.12
C ALA A 133 -7.56 27.45 19.17
N ALA A 134 -7.68 28.76 19.37
CA ALA A 134 -6.93 29.76 18.63
C ALA A 134 -5.42 29.63 18.91
N THR A 135 -5.04 29.47 20.18
CA THR A 135 -3.64 29.24 20.60
C THR A 135 -3.06 27.98 19.95
N LEU A 136 -3.78 26.85 20.02
CA LEU A 136 -3.35 25.59 19.43
C LEU A 136 -3.26 25.67 17.90
N ARG A 137 -4.16 26.42 17.23
CA ARG A 137 -4.04 26.68 15.79
C ARG A 137 -2.80 27.51 15.43
N ALA A 138 -2.40 28.47 16.26
CA ALA A 138 -1.16 29.22 16.07
C ALA A 138 0.07 28.31 16.23
N ILE A 139 0.15 27.55 17.32
CA ILE A 139 1.23 26.55 17.54
C ILE A 139 1.30 25.57 16.35
N ARG A 140 0.15 25.12 15.84
CA ARG A 140 0.05 24.22 14.67
C ARG A 140 0.68 24.78 13.38
N GLN A 141 0.74 26.11 13.21
CA GLN A 141 1.34 26.73 12.02
C GLN A 141 2.86 26.61 12.03
N GLU A 142 3.49 26.61 13.20
CA GLU A 142 4.93 26.49 13.37
C GLU A 142 5.37 25.03 13.57
N PHE A 143 4.55 24.22 14.27
CA PHE A 143 4.92 22.88 14.72
C PHE A 143 3.74 21.89 14.75
N PRO A 144 3.96 20.58 14.51
CA PRO A 144 2.91 19.59 14.67
C PRO A 144 2.47 19.45 16.13
N LEU A 145 1.15 19.56 16.38
CA LEU A 145 0.52 19.31 17.68
C LEU A 145 0.48 17.82 18.02
N SER A 146 0.45 17.49 19.32
CA SER A 146 0.16 16.13 19.77
C SER A 146 -1.26 15.66 19.37
N PRO A 147 -1.53 14.35 19.36
CA PRO A 147 -2.88 13.80 19.15
C PRO A 147 -3.95 14.43 20.06
N LEU A 148 -3.60 14.80 21.30
CA LEU A 148 -4.52 15.44 22.23
C LEU A 148 -4.90 16.86 21.78
N GLY A 149 -3.90 17.67 21.38
CA GLY A 149 -4.13 19.00 20.80
C GLY A 149 -4.90 18.95 19.48
N GLN A 150 -4.62 17.94 18.64
CA GLN A 150 -5.38 17.70 17.40
C GLN A 150 -6.84 17.32 17.69
N GLN A 151 -7.08 16.42 18.65
CA GLN A 151 -8.42 16.02 19.07
C GLN A 151 -9.19 17.20 19.69
N PHE A 152 -8.52 18.05 20.49
CA PHE A 152 -9.10 19.28 21.03
C PHE A 152 -9.55 20.24 19.90
N LEU A 153 -8.74 20.40 18.86
CA LEU A 153 -9.12 21.21 17.69
C LEU A 153 -10.24 20.58 16.84
N ALA A 154 -10.33 19.26 16.80
CA ALA A 154 -11.35 18.52 16.04
C ALA A 154 -12.73 18.57 16.73
N LEU A 155 -12.77 18.64 18.06
CA LEU A 155 -14.02 18.72 18.82
C LEU A 155 -14.63 20.14 18.79
N PRO A 156 -15.97 20.25 18.83
CA PRO A 156 -16.66 21.52 18.95
C PRO A 156 -16.42 22.18 20.31
N SER A 157 -16.56 23.50 20.34
CA SER A 157 -16.73 24.25 21.58
C SER A 157 -18.05 23.83 22.25
N PRO A 158 -18.11 23.76 23.59
CA PRO A 158 -19.35 23.47 24.30
C PRO A 158 -20.40 24.56 24.04
N GLY A 159 -21.64 24.13 23.79
CA GLY A 159 -22.79 25.02 23.64
C GLY A 159 -23.13 25.80 24.93
N PRO A 160 -24.02 26.80 24.88
CA PRO A 160 -24.33 27.67 26.02
C PRO A 160 -24.90 26.91 27.23
N ASP A 161 -25.70 25.86 26.97
CA ASP A 161 -26.28 24.98 28.01
C ASP A 161 -25.33 23.83 28.41
N GLU A 162 -24.15 23.75 27.80
CA GLU A 162 -23.14 22.72 28.05
C GLU A 162 -22.01 23.24 28.95
N ARG A 163 -21.25 22.31 29.55
CA ARG A 163 -20.13 22.66 30.44
C ARG A 163 -18.99 23.33 29.66
N GLN A 164 -18.62 24.53 30.07
CA GLN A 164 -17.58 25.35 29.45
C GLN A 164 -16.15 24.86 29.76
N HIS A 165 -15.93 24.22 30.90
CA HIS A 165 -14.62 23.77 31.39
C HIS A 165 -14.67 22.29 31.86
N PRO A 166 -13.53 21.57 31.82
CA PRO A 166 -13.43 20.21 32.32
C PRO A 166 -13.59 20.13 33.84
N LEU A 167 -14.04 18.98 34.33
CA LEU A 167 -14.05 18.65 35.75
C LEU A 167 -12.64 18.27 36.23
N PRO A 168 -12.23 18.67 37.45
CA PRO A 168 -10.99 18.20 38.05
C PRO A 168 -11.05 16.68 38.35
N PRO A 169 -9.90 16.00 38.46
CA PRO A 169 -9.84 14.63 38.94
C PRO A 169 -10.30 14.55 40.40
N ILE A 170 -11.45 13.92 40.65
CA ILE A 170 -12.01 13.67 41.98
C ILE A 170 -11.71 12.21 42.37
N LEU A 171 -11.14 12.01 43.56
CA LEU A 171 -10.72 10.69 44.07
C LEU A 171 -11.88 9.69 44.28
N ASP A 172 -13.10 10.17 44.52
CA ASP A 172 -14.30 9.35 44.73
C ASP A 172 -15.36 9.58 43.65
N ARG A 173 -15.33 8.78 42.58
CA ARG A 173 -16.52 8.56 41.74
C ARG A 173 -17.11 7.19 42.04
N ARG A 174 -18.17 7.15 42.86
CA ARG A 174 -19.08 6.00 42.86
C ARG A 174 -19.73 5.89 41.47
N PRO A 175 -19.76 4.71 40.83
CA PRO A 175 -20.32 4.53 39.50
C PRO A 175 -21.85 4.47 39.58
N ASN A 176 -22.51 5.62 39.75
CA ASN A 176 -23.95 5.76 39.61
C ASN A 176 -24.34 7.21 39.29
N THR A 177 -24.36 7.52 37.99
CA THR A 177 -25.29 8.51 37.42
C THR A 177 -25.49 8.13 35.96
N THR A 178 -26.76 7.97 35.58
CA THR A 178 -27.21 7.59 34.25
C THR A 178 -26.53 8.42 33.15
N GLN A 179 -25.77 7.74 32.28
CA GLN A 179 -25.16 8.36 31.10
C GLN A 179 -26.25 8.67 30.07
N VAL A 180 -26.76 9.90 30.10
CA VAL A 180 -27.34 10.53 28.91
C VAL A 180 -26.20 10.87 27.97
N ASP A 181 -26.35 10.58 26.68
CA ASP A 181 -25.37 10.81 25.61
C ASP A 181 -24.78 12.23 25.66
N ARG A 182 -23.59 12.35 26.26
CA ARG A 182 -22.80 13.59 26.16
C ARG A 182 -22.02 13.54 24.86
N ARG A 183 -22.39 14.42 23.92
CA ARG A 183 -21.53 14.73 22.77
C ARG A 183 -20.14 15.09 23.27
N ALA A 184 -19.11 14.58 22.63
CA ALA A 184 -17.74 14.95 22.94
C ALA A 184 -17.51 16.43 22.57
N THR A 185 -17.26 17.25 23.58
CA THR A 185 -16.84 18.65 23.45
C THR A 185 -15.42 18.83 23.98
N ARG A 186 -14.78 19.96 23.62
CA ARG A 186 -13.47 20.36 24.14
C ARG A 186 -13.36 20.30 25.67
N ALA A 187 -14.42 20.68 26.39
CA ALA A 187 -14.46 20.59 27.84
C ALA A 187 -14.44 19.13 28.32
N THR A 188 -15.32 18.27 27.77
CA THR A 188 -15.39 16.85 28.18
C THR A 188 -14.15 16.03 27.80
N LEU A 189 -13.35 16.47 26.83
CA LEU A 189 -12.12 15.77 26.44
C LEU A 189 -11.06 15.73 27.56
N LEU A 190 -11.01 16.78 28.39
CA LEU A 190 -10.03 16.90 29.48
C LEU A 190 -10.65 16.62 30.86
N ASP A 191 -11.90 16.14 30.95
CA ASP A 191 -12.57 15.78 32.21
C ASP A 191 -11.71 14.77 32.99
N GLY A 192 -11.22 15.17 34.17
CA GLY A 192 -10.41 14.32 35.05
C GLY A 192 -8.95 14.11 34.62
N MET A 193 -8.44 14.83 33.62
CA MET A 193 -7.01 14.76 33.28
C MET A 193 -6.13 15.42 34.34
N THR A 194 -5.04 14.75 34.71
CA THR A 194 -3.99 15.27 35.59
C THR A 194 -2.94 16.06 34.79
N GLU A 195 -2.15 16.92 35.45
CA GLU A 195 -1.00 17.59 34.81
C GLU A 195 -0.07 16.57 34.12
N MET A 196 0.19 15.43 34.76
CA MET A 196 1.04 14.38 34.19
C MET A 196 0.48 13.83 32.87
N GLN A 197 -0.84 13.68 32.74
CA GLN A 197 -1.48 13.22 31.49
C GLN A 197 -1.54 14.31 30.41
N LEU A 198 -1.52 15.59 30.80
CA LEU A 198 -1.45 16.74 29.88
C LEU A 198 -0.01 16.98 29.41
N ARG A 199 0.98 16.83 30.28
CA ARG A 199 2.41 16.96 29.97
C ARG A 199 2.94 15.75 29.18
N PHE A 200 2.56 14.53 29.56
CA PHE A 200 3.11 13.31 28.96
C PHE A 200 2.08 12.53 28.14
N MET A 201 2.54 11.99 27.01
CA MET A 201 1.81 11.05 26.16
C MET A 201 2.47 9.68 26.27
N ALA A 202 1.67 8.61 26.26
CA ALA A 202 2.21 7.25 26.11
C ALA A 202 2.88 7.12 24.74
N ASP A 203 4.10 6.59 24.71
CA ASP A 203 4.81 6.29 23.47
C ASP A 203 4.19 5.04 22.81
N GLU A 204 4.19 4.99 21.48
CA GLU A 204 3.56 3.93 20.71
C GLU A 204 4.55 3.13 19.87
N VAL A 205 4.29 1.82 19.70
CA VAL A 205 5.05 0.93 18.81
C VAL A 205 4.87 1.38 17.37
N SER A 206 5.96 1.72 16.68
CA SER A 206 5.95 2.03 15.24
C SER A 206 6.45 0.85 14.39
N CYS A 207 7.39 0.05 14.89
CA CYS A 207 7.84 -1.20 14.27
C CYS A 207 8.53 -2.13 15.29
N VAL A 208 8.74 -3.39 14.90
CA VAL A 208 9.39 -4.41 15.76
C VAL A 208 10.34 -5.28 14.94
N ALA A 209 11.39 -5.78 15.60
CA ALA A 209 12.24 -6.84 15.14
C ALA A 209 12.72 -7.69 16.33
N THR A 210 13.44 -8.78 16.04
CA THR A 210 14.00 -9.67 17.06
C THR A 210 15.52 -9.74 16.99
N LEU A 211 16.16 -9.72 18.15
CA LEU A 211 17.61 -9.84 18.31
C LEU A 211 17.94 -11.17 18.97
N ALA A 212 18.85 -11.92 18.34
CA ALA A 212 19.40 -13.14 18.91
C ALA A 212 20.38 -12.78 20.05
N MET A 213 20.13 -13.34 21.23
CA MET A 213 20.95 -13.20 22.43
C MET A 213 21.64 -14.53 22.74
N ALA A 214 22.96 -14.49 22.86
CA ALA A 214 23.76 -15.56 23.44
C ALA A 214 24.09 -15.24 24.90
N THR A 215 23.92 -16.23 25.77
CA THR A 215 24.47 -16.23 27.13
C THR A 215 25.36 -17.47 27.24
N ASP A 216 26.49 -17.38 27.95
CA ASP A 216 27.67 -18.24 27.75
C ASP A 216 27.50 -19.76 27.96
N SER A 217 26.30 -20.22 28.32
CA SER A 217 25.96 -21.63 28.54
C SER A 217 24.53 -22.03 28.12
N ALA A 218 23.78 -21.15 27.44
CA ALA A 218 22.39 -21.40 27.05
C ALA A 218 22.19 -21.34 25.52
N PRO A 219 21.15 -22.02 24.98
CA PRO A 219 20.75 -21.81 23.59
C PRO A 219 20.38 -20.35 23.31
N LEU A 220 20.49 -19.96 22.04
CA LEU A 220 20.13 -18.62 21.56
C LEU A 220 18.69 -18.29 21.95
N ARG A 221 18.47 -17.05 22.42
CA ARG A 221 17.16 -16.52 22.79
C ARG A 221 16.79 -15.37 21.88
N HIS A 222 15.56 -15.31 21.40
CA HIS A 222 15.06 -14.19 20.61
C HIS A 222 14.37 -13.16 21.51
N THR A 223 14.88 -11.93 21.55
CA THR A 223 14.31 -10.81 22.35
C THR A 223 13.82 -9.67 21.45
N LEU A 224 12.97 -8.80 22.01
CA LEU A 224 12.34 -7.68 21.31
C LEU A 224 13.29 -6.49 21.11
N VAL A 225 13.29 -5.99 19.87
CA VAL A 225 13.78 -4.68 19.48
C VAL A 225 12.57 -3.88 18.97
N ILE A 226 12.19 -2.82 19.69
CA ILE A 226 10.97 -2.05 19.44
C ILE A 226 11.34 -0.66 18.96
N GLY A 227 10.88 -0.28 17.77
CA GLY A 227 10.88 1.10 17.31
C GLY A 227 9.64 1.82 17.83
N THR A 228 9.81 3.07 18.28
CA THR A 228 8.70 3.85 18.86
C THR A 228 8.48 5.20 18.18
N THR A 229 7.25 5.72 18.31
CA THR A 229 6.85 7.05 17.82
C THR A 229 7.68 8.20 18.41
N ASN A 230 8.26 8.03 19.59
CA ASN A 230 9.24 8.94 20.20
C ASN A 230 10.63 8.88 19.55
N LYS A 231 10.76 8.29 18.35
CA LYS A 231 12.03 8.17 17.62
C LYS A 231 13.09 7.44 18.43
N ARG A 232 12.69 6.38 19.13
CA ARG A 232 13.60 5.53 19.90
C ARG A 232 13.58 4.10 19.41
N ILE A 233 14.72 3.43 19.53
CA ILE A 233 14.80 1.98 19.54
C ILE A 233 14.99 1.54 20.98
N LEU A 234 14.07 0.73 21.49
CA LEU A 234 14.15 0.08 22.80
C LEU A 234 14.54 -1.38 22.60
N ILE A 235 15.58 -1.84 23.28
CA ILE A 235 16.04 -3.24 23.22
C ILE A 235 15.77 -3.86 24.58
N TYR A 236 15.00 -4.95 24.59
CA TYR A 236 14.63 -5.65 25.82
C TYR A 236 15.52 -6.88 26.06
N ASP A 237 15.45 -7.42 27.28
CA ASP A 237 15.89 -8.78 27.58
C ASP A 237 14.76 -9.79 27.38
N ASP A 238 15.02 -11.06 27.70
CA ASP A 238 14.04 -12.14 27.65
C ASP A 238 13.14 -12.25 28.89
N THR A 239 13.24 -11.29 29.82
CA THR A 239 12.31 -11.13 30.95
C THR A 239 11.25 -10.07 30.69
N LEU A 240 11.49 -9.17 29.74
CA LEU A 240 10.66 -7.99 29.43
C LEU A 240 10.38 -7.11 30.66
N ALA A 241 11.23 -7.15 31.69
CA ALA A 241 11.09 -6.30 32.87
C ALA A 241 11.34 -4.81 32.55
N GLY A 242 12.20 -4.54 31.58
CA GLY A 242 12.49 -3.21 31.03
C GLY A 242 13.49 -3.28 29.87
N PRO A 243 13.76 -2.17 29.19
CA PRO A 243 14.77 -2.13 28.15
C PRO A 243 16.19 -2.22 28.74
N LEU A 244 17.00 -3.13 28.20
CA LEU A 244 18.47 -3.17 28.39
C LEU A 244 19.14 -1.90 27.87
N GLY A 245 18.56 -1.27 26.85
CA GLY A 245 19.11 -0.07 26.24
C GLY A 245 18.10 0.68 25.38
N SER A 246 18.37 1.97 25.19
CA SER A 246 17.60 2.86 24.32
C SER A 246 18.55 3.61 23.38
N ILE A 247 18.18 3.72 22.11
CA ILE A 247 18.91 4.47 21.08
C ILE A 247 17.99 5.55 20.54
N ALA A 248 18.44 6.81 20.55
CA ALA A 248 17.69 7.93 19.97
C ALA A 248 17.93 8.03 18.46
N LEU A 249 16.88 8.31 17.70
CA LEU A 249 16.90 8.50 16.25
C LEU A 249 16.47 9.94 15.89
N PRO A 250 16.89 10.47 14.73
CA PRO A 250 16.43 11.78 14.25
C PRO A 250 14.94 11.80 13.85
N GLU A 251 14.38 10.64 13.51
CA GLU A 251 13.06 10.47 12.90
C GLU A 251 12.42 9.13 13.30
N ILE A 252 11.14 8.90 12.95
CA ILE A 252 10.37 7.76 13.46
C ILE A 252 10.78 6.49 12.70
N PRO A 253 11.21 5.41 13.37
CA PRO A 253 11.54 4.16 12.70
C PRO A 253 10.27 3.48 12.20
N ILE A 254 10.18 3.18 10.90
CA ILE A 254 9.06 2.48 10.27
C ILE A 254 9.35 1.01 9.94
N HIS A 255 10.64 0.64 9.84
CA HIS A 255 11.07 -0.75 9.70
C HIS A 255 12.46 -0.94 10.32
N ILE A 256 12.67 -2.06 11.01
CA ILE A 256 13.95 -2.47 11.60
C ILE A 256 14.28 -3.86 11.07
N GLN A 257 15.51 -4.02 10.60
CA GLN A 257 16.13 -5.34 10.45
C GLN A 257 17.29 -5.46 11.42
N VAL A 258 17.42 -6.62 12.05
CA VAL A 258 18.51 -6.99 12.96
C VAL A 258 19.43 -8.00 12.26
N GLU A 259 20.73 -7.89 12.46
CA GLU A 259 21.70 -8.92 12.07
C GLU A 259 22.77 -9.10 13.17
N GLY A 260 23.25 -10.34 13.33
CA GLY A 260 24.25 -10.70 14.33
C GLY A 260 23.65 -11.13 15.68
N VAL A 261 24.53 -11.35 16.65
CA VAL A 261 24.18 -11.88 17.97
C VAL A 261 24.74 -10.97 19.06
N ALA A 262 23.91 -10.64 20.04
CA ALA A 262 24.28 -9.87 21.22
C ALA A 262 24.49 -10.78 22.45
N ASN A 263 25.13 -10.26 23.49
CA ASN A 263 25.08 -10.83 24.83
C ASN A 263 24.49 -9.73 25.74
N PRO A 264 23.48 -10.01 26.60
CA PRO A 264 22.87 -8.99 27.45
C PRO A 264 23.85 -8.19 28.32
N ALA A 265 24.92 -8.83 28.83
CA ALA A 265 25.95 -8.15 29.62
C ALA A 265 26.82 -7.18 28.81
N ASP A 266 26.93 -7.45 27.50
CA ASP A 266 27.83 -6.78 26.54
C ASP A 266 27.03 -6.09 25.42
N ILE A 267 25.81 -5.61 25.71
CA ILE A 267 24.89 -5.10 24.67
C ILE A 267 25.49 -3.96 23.82
N HIS A 268 26.39 -3.18 24.41
CA HIS A 268 27.11 -2.10 23.73
C HIS A 268 28.15 -2.60 22.71
N ILE A 269 28.63 -3.85 22.81
CA ILE A 269 29.70 -4.37 21.96
C ILE A 269 29.18 -4.55 20.51
N PRO A 270 29.93 -4.07 19.49
CA PRO A 270 29.47 -4.00 18.10
C PRO A 270 29.52 -5.35 17.32
N ARG A 271 28.99 -6.42 17.94
CA ARG A 271 28.78 -7.79 17.39
C ARG A 271 27.46 -7.96 16.63
N TRP A 272 26.49 -7.11 16.92
CA TRP A 272 25.18 -7.05 16.27
C TRP A 272 24.97 -5.66 15.65
N ARG A 273 23.99 -5.56 14.74
CA ARG A 273 23.68 -4.32 14.01
C ARG A 273 22.20 -4.22 13.69
N LEU A 274 21.72 -2.98 13.55
CA LEU A 274 20.41 -2.67 12.99
C LEU A 274 20.56 -1.97 11.64
N THR A 275 19.60 -2.23 10.76
CA THR A 275 19.32 -1.41 9.57
C THR A 275 17.90 -0.89 9.72
N ILE A 276 17.73 0.42 9.78
CA ILE A 276 16.48 1.07 10.18
C ILE A 276 16.05 1.99 9.05
N LEU A 277 14.83 1.81 8.52
CA LEU A 277 14.20 2.79 7.65
C LEU A 277 13.36 3.73 8.52
N GLY A 278 13.56 5.04 8.35
CA GLY A 278 12.78 6.08 9.01
C GLY A 278 11.66 6.64 8.13
N ASP A 279 10.73 7.37 8.76
CA ASP A 279 9.54 7.97 8.13
C ASP A 279 9.85 9.03 7.06
N ARG A 280 11.09 9.52 6.97
CA ARG A 280 11.54 10.49 5.95
C ARG A 280 12.44 9.85 4.90
N ASN A 281 12.13 8.60 4.53
CA ASN A 281 12.81 7.85 3.48
C ASN A 281 14.32 7.73 3.69
N THR A 282 14.77 7.72 4.94
CA THR A 282 16.19 7.70 5.31
C THR A 282 16.54 6.36 5.95
N VAL A 283 17.63 5.72 5.50
CA VAL A 283 18.15 4.49 6.11
C VAL A 283 19.32 4.79 7.02
N TYR A 284 19.16 4.41 8.28
CA TYR A 284 20.16 4.47 9.34
C TYR A 284 20.75 3.08 9.59
N SER A 285 22.01 3.03 10.03
CA SER A 285 22.59 1.81 10.57
C SER A 285 23.07 2.05 11.99
N VAL A 286 22.79 1.09 12.87
CA VAL A 286 23.26 1.03 14.25
C VAL A 286 24.22 -0.15 14.38
N ARG A 287 25.27 -0.03 15.18
CA ARG A 287 26.20 -1.13 15.46
C ARG A 287 26.50 -1.18 16.96
N GLY A 288 26.18 -2.30 17.62
CA GLY A 288 26.03 -2.27 19.08
C GLY A 288 24.98 -1.23 19.45
N MET A 289 25.26 -0.40 20.46
CA MET A 289 24.38 0.71 20.86
C MET A 289 24.65 2.04 20.13
N GLU A 290 25.55 2.08 19.15
CA GLU A 290 25.97 3.31 18.48
C GLU A 290 25.27 3.53 17.13
N LEU A 291 24.67 4.71 16.94
CA LEU A 291 24.12 5.16 15.67
C LEU A 291 25.25 5.59 14.72
N SER A 292 25.29 5.04 13.51
CA SER A 292 26.30 5.40 12.51
C SER A 292 26.06 6.80 11.93
N GLN A 293 27.15 7.52 11.68
CA GLN A 293 27.14 8.77 10.92
C GLN A 293 26.85 8.55 9.41
N ASN A 294 27.02 7.31 8.91
CA ASN A 294 26.65 6.98 7.53
C ASN A 294 25.13 6.84 7.44
N VAL A 295 24.52 7.72 6.67
CA VAL A 295 23.07 7.81 6.47
C VAL A 295 22.80 7.70 4.97
N ILE A 296 21.96 6.75 4.57
CA ILE A 296 21.58 6.59 3.17
C ILE A 296 20.28 7.35 2.94
N ARG A 297 20.29 8.30 2.00
CA ARG A 297 19.12 9.01 1.51
C ARG A 297 19.01 8.83 0.01
N VAL A 298 17.80 8.58 -0.45
CA VAL A 298 17.46 8.45 -1.87
C VAL A 298 16.20 9.28 -2.14
N GLU A 299 16.08 9.81 -3.35
CA GLU A 299 14.91 10.62 -3.73
C GLU A 299 13.64 9.76 -3.93
N PRO A 300 13.70 8.55 -4.53
CA PRO A 300 12.50 7.72 -4.70
C PRO A 300 12.08 7.03 -3.39
N ASP A 301 10.78 6.91 -3.15
CA ASP A 301 10.23 6.28 -1.94
C ASP A 301 10.66 4.81 -1.81
N ILE A 302 11.33 4.47 -0.70
CA ILE A 302 11.71 3.12 -0.29
C ILE A 302 10.47 2.40 0.26
N GLN A 303 10.06 1.34 -0.44
CA GLN A 303 9.02 0.42 0.01
C GLN A 303 9.56 -0.57 1.05
N PHE A 304 10.77 -1.10 0.82
CA PHE A 304 11.40 -2.08 1.70
C PHE A 304 12.92 -1.86 1.77
N VAL A 305 13.50 -2.08 2.94
CA VAL A 305 14.96 -2.19 3.12
C VAL A 305 15.32 -3.59 3.57
N HIS A 306 16.34 -4.19 2.96
CA HIS A 306 16.94 -5.42 3.46
C HIS A 306 18.45 -5.42 3.25
N ARG A 307 19.19 -5.74 4.30
CA ARG A 307 20.63 -5.84 4.32
C ARG A 307 21.04 -7.30 4.27
N VAL A 308 22.07 -7.59 3.47
CA VAL A 308 22.75 -8.88 3.47
C VAL A 308 24.25 -8.56 3.58
N ASN A 309 24.86 -8.91 4.72
CA ASN A 309 26.30 -8.72 4.96
C ASN A 309 26.78 -7.26 4.79
N LYS A 310 27.43 -6.94 3.66
CA LYS A 310 27.96 -5.61 3.34
C LYS A 310 27.10 -4.82 2.33
N SER A 311 26.09 -5.45 1.74
CA SER A 311 25.16 -4.85 0.80
C SER A 311 23.85 -4.45 1.50
N VAL A 312 23.40 -3.21 1.31
CA VAL A 312 22.05 -2.76 1.68
C VAL A 312 21.22 -2.71 0.40
N PHE A 313 20.10 -3.42 0.40
CA PHE A 313 19.15 -3.42 -0.71
C PHE A 313 17.94 -2.56 -0.36
N LEU A 314 17.56 -1.70 -1.30
CA LEU A 314 16.38 -0.84 -1.23
C LEU A 314 15.43 -1.25 -2.34
N VAL A 315 14.20 -1.61 -2.01
CA VAL A 315 13.13 -1.69 -3.00
C VAL A 315 12.50 -0.30 -3.07
N VAL A 316 12.63 0.37 -4.20
CA VAL A 316 12.15 1.74 -4.41
C VAL A 316 11.03 1.81 -5.45
N THR A 317 10.21 2.85 -5.37
CA THR A 317 9.18 3.15 -6.37
C THR A 317 9.78 4.03 -7.47
N GLY A 318 10.18 3.43 -8.59
CA GLY A 318 10.69 4.13 -9.77
C GLY A 318 9.58 4.67 -10.67
N SER A 319 9.96 5.42 -11.70
CA SER A 319 9.02 6.03 -12.66
C SER A 319 8.29 5.04 -13.57
N THR A 320 8.81 3.81 -13.70
CA THR A 320 8.29 2.75 -14.57
C THR A 320 7.79 1.51 -13.82
N GLY A 321 8.01 1.44 -12.50
CA GLY A 321 7.69 0.26 -11.68
C GLY A 321 8.48 0.24 -10.36
N SER A 322 8.50 -0.90 -9.67
CA SER A 322 9.43 -1.08 -8.54
C SER A 322 10.83 -1.47 -9.04
N GLU A 323 11.85 -0.91 -8.42
CA GLU A 323 13.25 -1.26 -8.68
C GLU A 323 13.91 -1.75 -7.39
N LEU A 324 14.87 -2.67 -7.52
CA LEU A 324 15.72 -3.13 -6.43
C LEU A 324 17.11 -2.50 -6.61
N TRP A 325 17.44 -1.55 -5.75
CA TRP A 325 18.74 -0.90 -5.73
C TRP A 325 19.65 -1.59 -4.71
N ARG A 326 20.85 -1.96 -5.14
CA ARG A 326 21.95 -2.39 -4.28
C ARG A 326 22.81 -1.19 -3.95
N VAL A 327 23.00 -0.92 -2.66
CA VAL A 327 23.73 0.22 -2.13
C VAL A 327 24.74 -0.27 -1.09
N SER A 328 25.95 0.26 -1.12
CA SER A 328 26.93 0.00 -0.07
C SER A 328 26.47 0.57 1.28
N VAL A 329 27.01 0.05 2.39
CA VAL A 329 26.82 0.64 3.74
C VAL A 329 27.25 2.11 3.89
N LYS A 330 27.95 2.68 2.91
CA LYS A 330 28.34 4.10 2.86
C LYS A 330 27.36 4.96 2.03
N GLY A 331 26.25 4.41 1.57
CA GLY A 331 25.28 5.10 0.70
C GLY A 331 25.68 5.22 -0.77
N ARG A 332 26.87 4.73 -1.17
CA ARG A 332 27.21 4.64 -2.60
C ARG A 332 26.32 3.60 -3.27
N HIS A 333 25.54 4.02 -4.26
CA HIS A 333 24.78 3.15 -5.15
C HIS A 333 25.74 2.25 -5.96
N GLU A 334 25.46 0.95 -5.99
CA GLU A 334 26.29 -0.07 -6.65
C GLU A 334 25.62 -0.58 -7.93
N GLN A 335 24.36 -1.03 -7.86
CA GLN A 335 23.65 -1.70 -8.96
C GLN A 335 22.13 -1.47 -8.87
N THR A 336 21.44 -1.41 -10.01
CA THR A 336 19.97 -1.37 -10.10
C THR A 336 19.46 -2.64 -10.79
N TYR A 337 18.39 -3.23 -10.26
CA TYR A 337 17.67 -4.35 -10.86
C TYR A 337 16.20 -3.97 -11.00
N PRO A 338 15.68 -3.72 -12.22
CA PRO A 338 14.25 -3.43 -12.39
C PRO A 338 13.44 -4.71 -12.10
N LEU A 339 12.38 -4.60 -11.30
CA LEU A 339 11.53 -5.74 -10.95
C LEU A 339 10.44 -5.92 -12.03
N PRO A 340 10.13 -7.17 -12.44
CA PRO A 340 9.15 -7.43 -13.52
C PRO A 340 7.69 -7.14 -13.14
N SER A 341 7.44 -6.75 -11.89
CA SER A 341 6.16 -6.32 -11.33
C SER A 341 6.46 -5.52 -10.06
N PRO A 342 5.58 -4.61 -9.61
CA PRO A 342 5.75 -3.96 -8.32
C PRO A 342 5.88 -4.97 -7.18
N ALA A 343 6.70 -4.65 -6.19
CA ALA A 343 6.83 -5.45 -4.98
C ALA A 343 5.54 -5.38 -4.15
N ALA A 344 5.26 -6.46 -3.42
CA ALA A 344 4.14 -6.56 -2.47
C ALA A 344 4.61 -6.86 -1.04
N THR A 345 5.69 -7.64 -0.90
CA THR A 345 6.20 -8.10 0.39
C THR A 345 7.66 -8.57 0.27
N LEU A 346 8.34 -8.69 1.41
CA LEU A 346 9.73 -9.15 1.52
C LEU A 346 9.85 -10.11 2.70
N ALA A 347 10.53 -11.24 2.51
CA ALA A 347 10.85 -12.18 3.60
C ALA A 347 12.34 -12.59 3.55
N PRO A 348 13.06 -12.62 4.68
CA PRO A 348 14.41 -13.17 4.76
C PRO A 348 14.41 -14.66 4.39
N LEU A 349 15.53 -15.14 3.84
CA LEU A 349 15.73 -16.54 3.52
C LEU A 349 17.15 -16.96 3.90
N VAL A 350 17.24 -17.85 4.87
CA VAL A 350 18.46 -18.55 5.25
C VAL A 350 18.22 -20.05 5.07
N ILE A 351 19.10 -20.70 4.32
CA ILE A 351 19.14 -22.15 4.15
C ILE A 351 20.53 -22.59 4.60
N GLU A 352 20.59 -23.42 5.63
CA GLU A 352 21.85 -23.92 6.20
C GLU A 352 22.25 -25.29 5.66
N LEU A 353 21.26 -26.12 5.29
CA LEU A 353 21.42 -27.51 4.88
C LEU A 353 21.35 -27.67 3.35
N GLY A 354 22.11 -28.63 2.82
CA GLY A 354 22.23 -28.84 1.37
C GLY A 354 23.13 -27.80 0.72
N LYS A 355 22.56 -26.92 -0.12
CA LYS A 355 23.29 -25.80 -0.74
C LYS A 355 22.99 -24.52 0.04
N PRO A 356 23.93 -24.02 0.87
CA PRO A 356 23.63 -22.92 1.76
C PRO A 356 23.36 -21.63 0.99
N PHE A 357 22.35 -20.88 1.45
CA PHE A 357 21.95 -19.61 0.87
C PHE A 357 21.62 -18.63 2.00
N THR A 358 22.16 -17.41 1.91
CA THR A 358 21.83 -16.30 2.81
C THR A 358 21.39 -15.12 1.97
N GLY A 359 20.17 -14.66 2.19
CA GLY A 359 19.60 -13.56 1.44
C GLY A 359 18.14 -13.33 1.81
N PHE A 360 17.35 -12.92 0.83
CA PHE A 360 15.93 -12.65 1.00
C PHE A 360 15.16 -12.90 -0.29
N THR A 361 13.85 -12.86 -0.17
CA THR A 361 12.92 -13.02 -1.28
C THR A 361 11.93 -11.86 -1.31
N ILE A 362 11.62 -11.38 -2.52
CA ILE A 362 10.62 -10.34 -2.77
C ILE A 362 9.42 -11.01 -3.43
N GLY A 363 8.27 -10.99 -2.78
CA GLY A 363 7.00 -11.37 -3.37
C GLY A 363 6.43 -10.21 -4.18
N LEU A 364 6.20 -10.40 -5.48
CA LEU A 364 5.68 -9.38 -6.39
C LEU A 364 4.14 -9.43 -6.49
N LYS A 365 3.51 -8.32 -6.91
CA LYS A 365 2.05 -8.22 -7.07
C LYS A 365 1.46 -9.19 -8.11
N ASN A 366 2.26 -9.67 -9.07
CA ASN A 366 1.88 -10.70 -10.04
C ASN A 366 2.12 -12.15 -9.55
N GLY A 367 2.48 -12.34 -8.28
CA GLY A 367 2.77 -13.66 -7.69
C GLY A 367 4.09 -14.31 -8.14
N ALA A 368 4.98 -13.58 -8.81
CA ALA A 368 6.36 -14.02 -8.96
C ALA A 368 7.18 -13.72 -7.69
N ILE A 369 8.25 -14.50 -7.48
CA ILE A 369 9.17 -14.39 -6.35
C ILE A 369 10.57 -14.14 -6.91
N VAL A 370 11.20 -13.07 -6.43
CA VAL A 370 12.59 -12.72 -6.77
C VAL A 370 13.50 -13.12 -5.61
N TYR A 371 14.50 -13.93 -5.88
CA TYR A 371 15.53 -14.35 -4.93
C TYR A 371 16.73 -13.42 -5.01
N VAL A 372 17.20 -12.93 -3.87
CA VAL A 372 18.28 -11.94 -3.77
C VAL A 372 19.31 -12.40 -2.76
N SER A 373 20.57 -12.45 -3.17
CA SER A 373 21.75 -12.73 -2.34
C SER A 373 22.56 -11.45 -2.07
N GLU A 374 23.66 -11.52 -1.31
CA GLU A 374 24.61 -10.40 -1.17
C GLU A 374 25.12 -9.85 -2.52
N LEU A 375 25.19 -10.70 -3.55
CA LEU A 375 25.65 -10.34 -4.90
C LEU A 375 24.56 -9.68 -5.77
N GLY A 376 23.29 -9.72 -5.34
CA GLY A 376 22.13 -9.27 -6.11
C GLY A 376 21.18 -10.42 -6.46
N VAL A 377 20.35 -10.20 -7.49
CA VAL A 377 19.31 -11.15 -7.93
C VAL A 377 19.94 -12.46 -8.40
N THR A 378 19.48 -13.59 -7.86
CA THR A 378 19.94 -14.94 -8.24
C THR A 378 18.92 -15.73 -9.05
N GLN A 379 17.63 -15.52 -8.80
CA GLN A 379 16.56 -16.20 -9.55
C GLN A 379 15.26 -15.40 -9.52
N VAL A 380 14.46 -15.53 -10.57
CA VAL A 380 13.02 -15.21 -10.54
C VAL A 380 12.26 -16.51 -10.79
N ALA A 381 11.24 -16.78 -9.97
CA ALA A 381 10.41 -17.97 -10.10
C ALA A 381 8.96 -17.67 -9.78
N ILE A 382 8.05 -18.46 -10.35
CA ILE A 382 6.64 -18.49 -9.95
C ILE A 382 6.46 -19.76 -9.09
N PRO A 383 5.92 -19.67 -7.87
CA PRO A 383 5.60 -20.86 -7.07
C PRO A 383 4.54 -21.69 -7.80
N PRO A 384 4.55 -23.03 -7.69
CA PRO A 384 3.54 -23.85 -8.34
C PRO A 384 2.17 -23.53 -7.74
N MET A 385 1.31 -22.96 -8.57
CA MET A 385 -0.10 -22.76 -8.28
C MET A 385 -0.89 -23.96 -8.80
N GLU A 386 -2.05 -24.23 -8.23
CA GLU A 386 -3.04 -25.06 -8.90
C GLU A 386 -3.44 -24.34 -10.19
N LEU A 387 -3.57 -25.08 -11.31
CA LEU A 387 -3.74 -24.47 -12.62
C LEU A 387 -5.02 -23.62 -12.68
N ASP A 388 -4.98 -22.59 -13.55
CA ASP A 388 -6.07 -21.68 -13.94
C ASP A 388 -6.28 -20.37 -13.12
N GLN A 389 -5.49 -20.12 -12.07
CA GLN A 389 -5.70 -18.93 -11.22
C GLN A 389 -4.58 -17.89 -11.34
N LYS A 390 -4.97 -16.63 -11.60
CA LYS A 390 -4.05 -15.48 -11.51
C LYS A 390 -3.77 -15.19 -10.05
N SER A 391 -2.49 -15.16 -9.68
CA SER A 391 -2.05 -14.72 -8.35
C SER A 391 -2.24 -13.20 -8.19
N GLY A 392 -3.25 -12.82 -7.43
CA GLY A 392 -3.25 -11.54 -6.73
C GLY A 392 -2.10 -11.43 -5.71
N PRO A 393 -1.88 -10.24 -5.13
CA PRO A 393 -0.77 -9.98 -4.23
C PRO A 393 -0.84 -10.85 -2.97
N TYR A 394 0.33 -11.12 -2.41
CA TYR A 394 0.45 -11.89 -1.17
C TYR A 394 -0.16 -11.17 0.03
N ARG A 395 -0.86 -11.95 0.86
CA ARG A 395 -1.44 -11.59 2.16
C ARG A 395 -0.68 -12.24 3.32
N VAL A 396 -0.16 -13.45 3.09
CA VAL A 396 0.85 -14.13 3.91
C VAL A 396 2.03 -14.47 3.00
N PHE A 397 3.26 -14.25 3.48
CA PHE A 397 4.48 -14.59 2.75
C PHE A 397 5.65 -14.68 3.73
N LEU A 398 6.10 -15.90 4.04
CA LEU A 398 7.22 -16.14 4.94
C LEU A 398 7.91 -17.48 4.63
N TRP A 399 9.13 -17.65 5.13
CA TRP A 399 9.86 -18.91 5.07
C TRP A 399 9.89 -19.56 6.45
N ALA A 400 9.57 -20.85 6.53
CA ALA A 400 9.50 -21.59 7.78
C ALA A 400 9.76 -23.09 7.58
N ARG A 401 10.26 -23.76 8.62
CA ARG A 401 10.29 -25.22 8.68
C ARG A 401 8.97 -25.72 9.25
N VAL A 402 8.03 -26.06 8.37
CA VAL A 402 6.69 -26.56 8.75
C VAL A 402 6.59 -28.08 8.73
N THR A 403 7.71 -28.80 8.59
CA THR A 403 7.77 -30.27 8.52
C THR A 403 8.81 -30.83 9.49
N LYS A 404 8.72 -32.13 9.83
CA LYS A 404 9.78 -32.83 10.59
C LYS A 404 11.07 -32.98 9.79
N GLU A 405 10.94 -33.07 8.48
CA GLU A 405 12.07 -33.03 7.54
C GLU A 405 12.80 -31.68 7.68
N PRO A 406 14.12 -31.63 7.41
CA PRO A 406 14.92 -30.41 7.56
C PRO A 406 14.62 -29.33 6.49
N GLU A 407 13.67 -29.58 5.59
CA GLU A 407 13.41 -28.73 4.43
C GLU A 407 12.73 -27.39 4.80
N THR A 408 13.28 -26.29 4.29
CA THR A 408 12.67 -24.95 4.42
C THR A 408 11.54 -24.79 3.41
N SER A 409 10.36 -24.40 3.89
CA SER A 409 9.15 -24.23 3.07
C SER A 409 8.75 -22.77 2.94
N LEU A 410 8.28 -22.39 1.76
CA LEU A 410 7.58 -21.12 1.55
C LEU A 410 6.14 -21.29 2.03
N VAL A 411 5.71 -20.48 2.99
CA VAL A 411 4.31 -20.38 3.41
C VAL A 411 3.73 -19.09 2.87
N TYR A 412 2.63 -19.20 2.12
CA TYR A 412 2.01 -18.05 1.48
C TYR A 412 0.49 -18.19 1.36
N ALA A 413 -0.17 -17.05 1.21
CA ALA A 413 -1.56 -16.95 0.81
C ALA A 413 -1.71 -15.69 -0.07
N SER A 414 -2.41 -15.77 -1.19
CA SER A 414 -2.80 -14.57 -1.97
C SER A 414 -4.12 -14.00 -1.44
N ARG A 415 -4.34 -12.68 -1.64
CA ARG A 415 -5.60 -12.01 -1.29
C ARG A 415 -6.82 -12.63 -1.96
N ASP A 416 -6.67 -13.09 -3.21
CA ASP A 416 -7.78 -13.59 -4.01
C ASP A 416 -8.19 -15.01 -3.61
N MET A 417 -7.21 -15.82 -3.18
CA MET A 417 -7.45 -17.21 -2.78
C MET A 417 -7.87 -17.34 -1.32
N ASN A 418 -7.25 -16.57 -0.43
CA ASN A 418 -7.39 -16.73 1.03
C ASN A 418 -7.17 -18.18 1.50
N ILE A 419 -6.29 -18.93 0.82
CA ILE A 419 -5.87 -20.27 1.22
C ILE A 419 -4.40 -20.19 1.65
N LEU A 420 -4.13 -20.65 2.86
CA LEU A 420 -2.78 -20.79 3.40
C LEU A 420 -2.14 -22.04 2.80
N THR A 421 -1.12 -21.83 1.99
CA THR A 421 -0.45 -22.86 1.19
C THR A 421 1.02 -22.94 1.59
N THR A 422 1.59 -24.15 1.61
CA THR A 422 3.02 -24.39 1.75
C THR A 422 3.61 -25.06 0.52
N CYS A 423 4.78 -24.59 0.10
CA CYS A 423 5.57 -25.14 -1.01
C CYS A 423 7.03 -25.33 -0.55
N THR A 424 7.51 -26.57 -0.52
CA THR A 424 8.88 -26.86 -0.10
C THR A 424 9.88 -26.62 -1.22
N LEU A 425 11.05 -26.07 -0.90
CA LEU A 425 12.19 -26.07 -1.83
C LEU A 425 12.79 -27.48 -1.92
N ARG A 426 13.03 -27.99 -3.13
CA ARG A 426 13.74 -29.27 -3.30
C ARG A 426 15.23 -29.08 -2.99
N GLU A 427 15.82 -30.01 -2.26
CA GLU A 427 17.23 -30.00 -1.84
C GLU A 427 18.24 -29.82 -2.99
N SER A 428 17.89 -30.22 -4.22
CA SER A 428 18.77 -30.14 -5.39
C SER A 428 18.94 -28.73 -5.99
N ILE A 429 18.21 -27.73 -5.49
CA ILE A 429 18.15 -26.38 -6.06
C ILE A 429 19.33 -25.53 -5.58
N ASP A 430 19.89 -24.77 -6.51
CA ASP A 430 21.05 -23.92 -6.29
C ASP A 430 20.64 -22.45 -6.39
N LEU A 431 20.16 -21.88 -5.27
CA LEU A 431 19.80 -20.46 -5.18
C LEU A 431 21.02 -19.53 -5.20
N GLY A 432 22.23 -20.08 -5.00
CA GLY A 432 23.49 -19.33 -4.97
C GLY A 432 24.08 -19.05 -6.35
N LYS A 433 23.59 -19.72 -7.40
CA LYS A 433 23.93 -19.35 -8.78
C LYS A 433 23.35 -17.97 -9.08
N VAL A 434 24.23 -16.99 -9.27
CA VAL A 434 23.88 -15.65 -9.77
C VAL A 434 23.02 -15.79 -11.02
N PHE A 435 22.00 -14.94 -11.16
CA PHE A 435 21.11 -14.97 -12.30
C PHE A 435 21.89 -14.59 -13.56
N GLN A 436 22.44 -15.60 -14.26
CA GLN A 436 22.93 -15.47 -15.62
C GLN A 436 21.72 -15.33 -16.54
N SER A 437 21.08 -14.16 -16.43
CA SER A 437 20.15 -13.67 -17.41
C SER A 437 20.94 -13.42 -18.70
N GLU A 438 20.94 -14.40 -19.58
CA GLU A 438 21.29 -14.19 -20.99
C GLU A 438 20.43 -13.07 -21.59
N HIS A 439 19.26 -12.77 -21.01
CA HIS A 439 18.43 -11.61 -21.34
C HIS A 439 18.98 -10.22 -20.91
N TYR A 440 19.96 -10.14 -20.01
CA TYR A 440 20.63 -8.87 -19.69
C TYR A 440 21.94 -8.68 -20.46
N THR A 441 22.57 -9.75 -20.92
CA THR A 441 23.62 -9.67 -21.96
C THR A 441 23.06 -9.58 -23.37
N SER A 442 21.81 -9.99 -23.65
CA SER A 442 21.13 -9.78 -24.94
C SER A 442 20.60 -8.35 -25.16
N LEU A 443 21.07 -7.39 -24.35
CA LEU A 443 21.01 -5.96 -24.63
C LEU A 443 22.40 -5.34 -24.83
N GLN A 444 23.46 -6.15 -24.97
CA GLN A 444 24.35 -5.89 -26.11
C GLN A 444 23.52 -6.19 -27.35
N ASP A 445 23.51 -5.22 -28.26
CA ASP A 445 22.68 -5.14 -29.46
C ASP A 445 22.09 -6.47 -29.93
N LYS A 446 20.79 -6.44 -30.27
CA LYS A 446 20.44 -7.03 -31.56
C LYS A 446 21.33 -6.33 -32.58
N LYS A 447 22.51 -6.91 -32.83
CA LYS A 447 23.22 -6.77 -34.10
C LYS A 447 22.11 -6.94 -35.11
N LEU A 448 21.80 -5.87 -35.87
CA LEU A 448 20.69 -5.96 -36.81
C LEU A 448 20.88 -7.26 -37.58
N GLU A 449 19.78 -7.98 -37.83
CA GLU A 449 19.71 -8.88 -38.97
C GLU A 449 19.73 -7.98 -40.21
N VAL A 450 20.89 -7.34 -40.43
CA VAL A 450 21.44 -7.13 -41.75
C VAL A 450 21.52 -8.53 -42.30
N GLU A 451 20.71 -8.81 -43.31
CA GLU A 451 20.95 -9.96 -44.16
C GLU A 451 22.41 -9.84 -44.61
N ASP A 452 23.28 -10.70 -44.06
CA ASP A 452 24.65 -10.81 -44.53
C ASP A 452 24.54 -11.21 -46.00
N ILE A 453 24.77 -10.24 -46.89
CA ILE A 453 24.90 -10.47 -48.33
C ILE A 453 26.24 -11.19 -48.53
N VAL A 454 26.23 -12.47 -48.18
CA VAL A 454 27.31 -13.42 -48.39
C VAL A 454 26.85 -14.38 -49.46
N ASP A 455 27.27 -14.07 -50.67
CA ASP A 455 27.70 -15.03 -51.69
C ASP A 455 26.81 -16.28 -51.84
N SER A 456 25.53 -16.05 -52.10
CA SER A 456 24.70 -17.02 -52.81
C SER A 456 25.16 -17.04 -54.28
N GLU A 457 25.77 -18.14 -54.73
CA GLU A 457 26.36 -18.28 -56.08
C GLU A 457 25.34 -18.23 -57.25
N ASN A 458 24.06 -17.89 -56.97
CA ASN A 458 22.97 -17.86 -57.94
C ASN A 458 22.59 -16.45 -58.44
N ASP A 459 23.10 -15.36 -57.87
CA ASP A 459 22.66 -13.99 -58.20
C ASP A 459 23.27 -13.38 -59.49
N LYS A 460 23.42 -14.18 -60.55
CA LYS A 460 23.80 -13.67 -61.88
C LYS A 460 22.69 -12.96 -62.65
N GLU A 461 21.45 -13.01 -62.16
CA GLU A 461 20.31 -12.28 -62.75
C GLU A 461 20.00 -10.95 -62.03
N ALA A 462 20.60 -10.70 -60.85
CA ALA A 462 20.28 -9.52 -60.04
C ALA A 462 21.06 -8.25 -60.43
N GLU A 463 22.29 -8.37 -60.96
CA GLU A 463 23.16 -7.21 -61.24
C GLU A 463 22.66 -6.31 -62.39
N ASP A 464 21.97 -6.86 -63.39
CA ASP A 464 21.42 -6.08 -64.51
C ASP A 464 20.25 -5.15 -64.11
N SER A 465 19.68 -5.31 -62.90
CA SER A 465 18.54 -4.52 -62.43
C SER A 465 18.89 -3.13 -61.87
N LYS A 466 20.16 -2.86 -61.53
CA LYS A 466 20.57 -1.65 -60.79
C LYS A 466 20.92 -0.42 -61.65
N LYS A 467 20.14 -0.16 -62.70
CA LYS A 467 20.09 1.16 -63.38
C LYS A 467 18.67 1.54 -63.82
N VAL A 468 17.78 1.74 -62.84
CA VAL A 468 16.51 2.47 -63.10
C VAL A 468 16.85 3.89 -63.53
N ASP A 469 16.33 4.31 -64.69
CA ASP A 469 16.66 5.59 -65.30
C ASP A 469 16.24 6.79 -64.43
N VAL A 470 17.02 7.88 -64.51
CA VAL A 470 16.81 9.10 -63.72
C VAL A 470 15.46 9.74 -64.03
N GLU A 471 14.95 9.62 -65.26
CA GLU A 471 13.61 10.09 -65.61
C GLU A 471 12.49 9.21 -65.01
N GLU A 472 12.72 7.91 -64.82
CA GLU A 472 11.77 7.01 -64.16
C GLU A 472 11.71 7.25 -62.64
N GLN A 473 12.85 7.59 -62.02
CA GLN A 473 12.89 8.07 -60.64
C GLN A 473 12.14 9.41 -60.47
N LYS A 474 12.36 10.38 -61.38
CA LYS A 474 11.61 11.66 -61.38
C LYS A 474 10.10 11.44 -61.58
N ARG A 475 9.71 10.50 -62.44
CA ARG A 475 8.30 10.11 -62.67
C ARG A 475 7.68 9.53 -61.41
N SER A 476 8.39 8.61 -60.75
CA SER A 476 7.95 7.96 -59.50
C SER A 476 7.79 8.96 -58.36
N LEU A 477 8.73 9.91 -58.21
CA LEU A 477 8.65 10.98 -57.22
C LEU A 477 7.43 11.89 -57.45
N ARG A 478 7.13 12.24 -58.71
CA ARG A 478 5.92 13.04 -59.05
C ARG A 478 4.62 12.28 -58.72
N LEU A 479 4.56 10.97 -58.99
CA LEU A 479 3.41 10.13 -58.63
C LEU A 479 3.21 10.07 -57.10
N PHE A 480 4.29 9.89 -56.34
CA PHE A 480 4.25 9.91 -54.87
C PHE A 480 3.76 11.26 -54.31
N LEU A 481 4.28 12.38 -54.84
CA LEU A 481 3.86 13.71 -54.40
C LEU A 481 2.37 13.99 -54.70
N ASN A 482 1.86 13.54 -55.85
CA ASN A 482 0.44 13.62 -56.16
C ASN A 482 -0.41 12.74 -55.23
N ALA A 483 -0.01 11.49 -54.98
CA ALA A 483 -0.70 10.61 -54.05
C ALA A 483 -0.77 11.22 -52.64
N ARG A 484 0.36 11.76 -52.14
CA ARG A 484 0.42 12.48 -50.85
C ARG A 484 -0.51 13.69 -50.81
N ALA A 485 -0.62 14.46 -51.89
CA ALA A 485 -1.52 15.60 -51.99
C ALA A 485 -3.00 15.16 -51.92
N HIS A 486 -3.38 14.11 -52.64
CA HIS A 486 -4.73 13.52 -52.59
C HIS A 486 -5.07 12.97 -51.19
N THR A 487 -4.18 12.21 -50.56
CA THR A 487 -4.41 11.71 -49.19
C THR A 487 -4.55 12.84 -48.18
N LYS A 488 -3.74 13.91 -48.29
CA LYS A 488 -3.89 15.10 -47.44
C LYS A 488 -5.25 15.75 -47.64
N ALA A 489 -5.70 15.94 -48.89
CA ALA A 489 -7.01 16.52 -49.19
C ALA A 489 -8.16 15.65 -48.66
N ALA A 490 -8.08 14.32 -48.81
CA ALA A 490 -9.10 13.39 -48.30
C ALA A 490 -9.19 13.40 -46.77
N VAL A 491 -8.04 13.37 -46.06
CA VAL A 491 -7.99 13.49 -44.59
C VAL A 491 -8.52 14.85 -44.14
N GLN A 492 -8.17 15.94 -44.83
CA GLN A 492 -8.65 17.27 -44.49
C GLN A 492 -10.17 17.40 -44.70
N ALA A 493 -10.71 16.86 -45.80
CA ALA A 493 -12.16 16.81 -46.03
C ALA A 493 -12.90 15.96 -44.98
N ALA A 494 -12.32 14.83 -44.56
CA ALA A 494 -12.88 14.00 -43.49
C ALA A 494 -12.87 14.71 -42.13
N ILE A 495 -11.83 15.49 -41.82
CA ILE A 495 -11.78 16.33 -40.62
C ILE A 495 -12.82 17.45 -40.70
N THR A 496 -12.98 18.12 -41.84
CA THR A 496 -13.99 19.18 -41.99
C THR A 496 -15.42 18.63 -41.88
N ALA A 497 -15.75 17.52 -42.54
CA ALA A 497 -17.05 16.87 -42.41
C ALA A 497 -17.31 16.39 -40.96
N GLY A 498 -16.29 15.82 -40.29
CA GLY A 498 -16.39 15.44 -38.88
C GLY A 498 -16.59 16.63 -37.91
N MET A 499 -16.20 17.83 -38.31
CA MET A 499 -16.48 19.07 -37.56
C MET A 499 -17.86 19.68 -37.88
N GLU A 500 -18.51 19.29 -38.98
CA GLU A 500 -19.87 19.73 -39.34
C GLU A 500 -20.96 18.81 -38.76
N ASP A 501 -20.70 17.50 -38.62
CA ASP A 501 -21.67 16.51 -38.12
C ASP A 501 -21.56 16.19 -36.60
N ASP A 502 -20.58 16.75 -35.88
CA ASP A 502 -20.40 16.64 -34.40
C ASP A 502 -20.35 15.19 -33.82
N THR A 503 -20.09 14.18 -34.67
CA THR A 503 -20.24 12.74 -34.38
C THR A 503 -18.94 12.00 -34.03
N THR A 504 -17.87 12.70 -33.69
CA THR A 504 -16.62 12.05 -33.23
C THR A 504 -16.70 11.56 -31.78
N ASN A 505 -16.81 10.23 -31.60
CA ASN A 505 -16.80 9.52 -30.30
C ASN A 505 -15.55 9.75 -29.41
N MET A 506 -14.57 10.54 -29.88
CA MET A 506 -13.72 11.35 -29.01
C MET A 506 -13.55 12.74 -29.64
N LEU A 507 -13.83 13.79 -28.85
CA LEU A 507 -13.76 15.23 -29.19
C LEU A 507 -14.86 15.73 -30.14
N SER A 508 -15.86 16.38 -29.56
CA SER A 508 -16.61 17.49 -30.17
C SER A 508 -15.98 18.81 -29.72
N VAL A 509 -15.59 19.69 -30.66
CA VAL A 509 -14.85 20.94 -30.40
C VAL A 509 -15.46 22.09 -31.20
N VAL A 510 -16.43 22.77 -30.59
CA VAL A 510 -16.92 24.09 -31.02
C VAL A 510 -16.79 25.08 -29.83
N ALA A 511 -17.65 26.08 -29.68
CA ALA A 511 -17.20 27.44 -29.37
C ALA A 511 -18.07 28.18 -28.32
N ASP A 512 -17.56 29.14 -27.53
CA ASP A 512 -16.17 29.62 -27.46
C ASP A 512 -15.69 30.06 -26.06
N ASP A 513 -14.45 30.57 -25.98
CA ASP A 513 -13.68 31.01 -24.78
C ASP A 513 -13.49 29.95 -23.68
N HIS A 514 -14.08 28.77 -23.83
CA HIS A 514 -14.06 27.67 -22.85
C HIS A 514 -13.59 26.32 -23.43
N ARG A 515 -12.79 26.35 -24.51
CA ARG A 515 -12.35 25.20 -25.35
C ARG A 515 -11.41 24.16 -24.69
N LEU A 516 -11.44 23.98 -23.37
CA LEU A 516 -10.40 23.25 -22.62
C LEU A 516 -10.98 22.38 -21.49
N ILE A 517 -12.09 21.70 -21.76
CA ILE A 517 -12.72 20.75 -20.84
C ILE A 517 -12.96 19.45 -21.61
N ARG A 518 -12.55 18.33 -21.04
CA ARG A 518 -12.81 17.01 -21.60
C ARG A 518 -14.03 16.40 -20.90
N LEU A 519 -15.13 16.25 -21.63
CA LEU A 519 -16.26 15.44 -21.24
C LEU A 519 -16.06 14.01 -21.79
N ALA A 520 -16.19 13.01 -20.93
CA ALA A 520 -16.18 11.60 -21.31
C ALA A 520 -17.30 10.87 -20.57
N ALA A 521 -17.81 9.79 -21.14
CA ALA A 521 -18.81 8.95 -20.50
C ALA A 521 -18.55 7.48 -20.75
N SER A 522 -18.89 6.64 -19.77
CA SER A 522 -18.99 5.19 -19.91
C SER A 522 -20.37 4.73 -19.47
N VAL A 523 -20.86 3.66 -20.10
CA VAL A 523 -22.17 3.06 -19.81
C VAL A 523 -21.96 1.62 -19.38
N GLY A 524 -22.52 1.27 -18.22
CA GLY A 524 -22.61 -0.09 -17.71
C GLY A 524 -24.06 -0.47 -17.43
N ILE A 525 -24.32 -1.77 -17.26
CA ILE A 525 -25.65 -2.29 -16.92
C ILE A 525 -25.50 -3.19 -15.70
N ASN A 526 -26.29 -2.92 -14.66
CA ASN A 526 -26.35 -3.71 -13.44
C ASN A 526 -27.80 -4.16 -13.24
N GLY A 527 -28.17 -5.30 -13.84
CA GLY A 527 -29.53 -5.83 -13.78
C GLY A 527 -30.56 -4.87 -14.39
N VAL A 528 -31.49 -4.38 -13.55
CA VAL A 528 -32.58 -3.46 -13.94
C VAL A 528 -32.18 -1.97 -13.99
N ALA A 529 -30.89 -1.65 -13.88
CA ALA A 529 -30.37 -0.29 -13.92
C ALA A 529 -29.29 -0.10 -14.99
N ILE A 530 -29.45 0.91 -15.85
CA ILE A 530 -28.38 1.41 -16.73
C ILE A 530 -27.61 2.47 -15.97
N THR A 531 -26.31 2.26 -15.78
CA THR A 531 -25.43 3.21 -15.09
C THR A 531 -24.63 3.99 -16.13
N ILE A 532 -24.80 5.31 -16.16
CA ILE A 532 -23.99 6.22 -16.97
C ILE A 532 -23.02 6.94 -16.02
N VAL A 533 -21.72 6.77 -16.24
CA VAL A 533 -20.68 7.46 -15.48
C VAL A 533 -20.07 8.54 -16.37
N THR A 534 -20.21 9.79 -15.98
CA THR A 534 -19.70 10.95 -16.73
C THR A 534 -18.52 11.56 -16.01
N THR A 535 -17.42 11.74 -16.72
CA THR A 535 -16.19 12.40 -16.23
C THR A 535 -16.05 13.77 -16.90
N VAL A 536 -15.91 14.81 -16.10
CA VAL A 536 -15.56 16.17 -16.55
C VAL A 536 -14.15 16.47 -16.06
N PHE A 537 -13.23 16.76 -16.97
CA PHE A 537 -11.82 17.05 -16.66
C PHE A 537 -11.42 18.44 -17.17
N ASN A 538 -10.84 19.26 -16.30
CA ASN A 538 -10.41 20.61 -16.64
C ASN A 538 -8.99 20.62 -17.22
N VAL A 539 -8.87 20.82 -18.53
CA VAL A 539 -7.59 20.88 -19.26
C VAL A 539 -7.00 22.30 -19.25
N THR A 540 -7.68 23.29 -18.66
CA THR A 540 -7.16 24.67 -18.57
C THR A 540 -6.11 24.83 -17.47
N ASN A 541 -5.35 25.93 -17.55
CA ASN A 541 -4.54 26.46 -16.46
C ASN A 541 -5.32 27.44 -15.55
N LYS A 542 -6.66 27.40 -15.54
CA LYS A 542 -7.53 28.27 -14.73
C LYS A 542 -8.56 27.42 -13.97
N VAL A 543 -9.24 28.03 -12.98
CA VAL A 543 -10.38 27.37 -12.32
C VAL A 543 -11.58 27.42 -13.27
N PHE A 544 -12.14 26.27 -13.62
CA PHE A 544 -13.38 26.19 -14.39
C PHE A 544 -14.60 26.42 -13.47
N PRO A 545 -15.56 27.29 -13.82
CA PRO A 545 -16.72 27.61 -12.97
C PRO A 545 -17.65 26.43 -12.70
N PRO A 546 -18.50 26.52 -11.64
CA PRO A 546 -19.54 25.54 -11.36
C PRO A 546 -20.49 25.38 -12.55
N SER A 547 -20.86 24.13 -12.83
CA SER A 547 -21.66 23.74 -14.00
C SER A 547 -22.66 22.64 -13.64
N VAL A 548 -23.52 22.26 -14.58
CA VAL A 548 -24.49 21.17 -14.42
C VAL A 548 -24.36 20.22 -15.62
N ILE A 549 -24.26 18.93 -15.35
CA ILE A 549 -24.40 17.87 -16.37
C ILE A 549 -25.88 17.56 -16.50
N LEU A 550 -26.39 17.50 -17.73
CA LEU A 550 -27.76 17.14 -18.09
C LEU A 550 -27.74 15.95 -19.05
N ILE A 551 -28.59 14.93 -18.82
CA ILE A 551 -28.80 13.83 -19.76
C ILE A 551 -30.14 14.02 -20.48
N ARG A 552 -30.13 14.01 -21.81
CA ARG A 552 -31.29 14.18 -22.69
C ARG A 552 -31.37 13.02 -23.70
N PRO A 553 -32.57 12.57 -24.11
CA PRO A 553 -32.69 11.61 -25.20
C PRO A 553 -32.51 12.31 -26.55
N LYS A 554 -31.71 11.75 -27.48
CA LYS A 554 -31.53 12.32 -28.83
C LYS A 554 -32.67 11.93 -29.79
N SER A 555 -33.37 10.82 -29.51
CA SER A 555 -34.52 10.34 -30.28
C SER A 555 -35.72 10.05 -29.38
N ALA A 556 -36.93 9.96 -29.97
CA ALA A 556 -38.18 9.63 -29.29
C ALA A 556 -38.30 8.13 -28.93
N ALA A 557 -37.24 7.58 -28.37
CA ALA A 557 -37.08 6.19 -27.97
C ALA A 557 -37.84 5.85 -26.66
N PRO A 558 -38.13 4.58 -26.37
CA PRO A 558 -38.84 4.12 -25.15
C PRO A 558 -38.13 4.43 -23.81
N ILE A 559 -37.03 5.17 -23.81
CA ILE A 559 -36.24 5.57 -22.62
C ILE A 559 -36.81 6.83 -21.94
N LEU A 560 -37.71 7.58 -22.59
CA LEU A 560 -38.32 8.79 -22.01
C LEU A 560 -38.87 8.60 -20.58
N PRO A 561 -39.61 7.51 -20.25
CA PRO A 561 -40.08 7.25 -18.89
C PRO A 561 -38.93 7.07 -17.88
N CYS A 562 -37.85 6.39 -18.27
CA CYS A 562 -36.67 6.17 -17.42
C CYS A 562 -35.95 7.50 -17.10
N LEU A 563 -35.88 8.41 -18.06
CA LEU A 563 -35.28 9.74 -17.89
C LEU A 563 -36.18 10.72 -17.10
N ALA A 564 -37.50 10.50 -17.08
CA ALA A 564 -38.43 11.30 -16.28
C ALA A 564 -38.37 10.98 -14.78
N GLN A 565 -37.97 9.76 -14.40
CA GLN A 565 -37.87 9.31 -13.00
C GLN A 565 -36.47 9.48 -12.39
N ALA A 566 -35.42 9.58 -13.22
CA ALA A 566 -34.05 9.67 -12.76
C ALA A 566 -33.61 11.12 -12.44
N HIS A 567 -32.63 11.28 -11.55
CA HIS A 567 -31.89 12.54 -11.36
C HIS A 567 -30.99 12.83 -12.56
N THR A 568 -31.59 13.20 -13.71
CA THR A 568 -30.90 13.49 -14.99
C THR A 568 -30.05 14.75 -14.99
N HIS A 569 -29.90 15.40 -13.83
CA HIS A 569 -29.06 16.58 -13.62
C HIS A 569 -28.11 16.39 -12.43
N ALA A 570 -26.83 16.68 -12.62
CA ALA A 570 -25.83 16.63 -11.54
C ALA A 570 -24.97 17.90 -11.51
N ARG A 571 -24.78 18.47 -10.31
CA ARG A 571 -23.90 19.65 -10.14
C ARG A 571 -22.43 19.25 -10.19
N VAL A 572 -21.68 20.00 -10.98
CA VAL A 572 -20.22 20.00 -11.05
C VAL A 572 -19.73 21.23 -10.26
N PRO A 573 -18.91 21.06 -9.21
CA PRO A 573 -18.32 22.19 -8.49
C PRO A 573 -17.30 22.91 -9.38
N ALA A 574 -16.77 24.05 -8.92
CA ALA A 574 -15.64 24.65 -9.61
C ALA A 574 -14.45 23.68 -9.63
N LEU A 575 -13.83 23.47 -10.79
CA LEU A 575 -12.72 22.52 -10.97
C LEU A 575 -11.39 23.29 -11.06
N PRO A 576 -10.39 22.99 -10.22
CA PRO A 576 -9.02 23.49 -10.39
C PRO A 576 -8.40 23.05 -11.74
N PRO A 577 -7.28 23.67 -12.15
CA PRO A 577 -6.49 23.20 -13.29
C PRO A 577 -6.11 21.72 -13.16
N GLN A 578 -6.21 20.95 -14.24
CA GLN A 578 -5.83 19.52 -14.31
C GLN A 578 -6.57 18.61 -13.31
N GLU A 579 -7.73 19.03 -12.81
CA GLU A 579 -8.59 18.23 -11.93
C GLU A 579 -9.78 17.60 -12.67
N SER A 580 -10.28 16.48 -12.14
CA SER A 580 -11.46 15.78 -12.67
C SER A 580 -12.58 15.64 -11.66
N VAL A 581 -13.81 15.51 -12.15
CA VAL A 581 -14.96 15.08 -11.34
C VAL A 581 -15.77 14.04 -12.09
N GLN A 582 -16.18 13.00 -11.36
CA GLN A 582 -17.09 11.97 -11.86
C GLN A 582 -18.50 12.16 -11.28
N ARG A 583 -19.50 11.85 -12.09
CA ARG A 583 -20.91 11.78 -11.70
C ARG A 583 -21.52 10.50 -12.22
N HIS A 584 -22.31 9.85 -11.36
CA HIS A 584 -22.97 8.59 -11.65
C HIS A 584 -24.47 8.86 -11.78
N PHE A 585 -25.06 8.38 -12.87
CA PHE A 585 -26.47 8.45 -13.14
C PHE A 585 -27.00 7.03 -13.27
N ALA A 586 -27.93 6.65 -12.38
CA ALA A 586 -28.65 5.39 -12.49
C ALA A 586 -30.00 5.64 -13.16
N LEU A 587 -30.18 5.12 -14.37
CA LEU A 587 -31.46 5.05 -15.04
C LEU A 587 -32.11 3.71 -14.65
N LEU A 588 -33.06 3.77 -13.73
CA LEU A 588 -33.92 2.63 -13.41
C LEU A 588 -34.84 2.36 -14.59
N ILE A 589 -34.97 1.10 -14.97
CA ILE A 589 -35.85 0.67 -16.05
C ILE A 589 -37.21 0.33 -15.45
N PRO A 590 -38.32 1.01 -15.85
CA PRO A 590 -39.66 0.68 -15.37
C PRO A 590 -40.05 -0.76 -15.72
N ASP A 591 -40.77 -1.44 -14.82
CA ASP A 591 -41.26 -2.81 -15.03
C ASP A 591 -42.12 -2.95 -16.31
N GLU A 592 -42.74 -1.87 -16.78
CA GLU A 592 -43.50 -1.79 -18.05
C GLU A 592 -42.66 -2.04 -19.31
N LEU A 593 -41.33 -1.88 -19.22
CA LEU A 593 -40.37 -2.13 -20.31
C LEU A 593 -39.67 -3.49 -20.20
N ARG A 594 -39.95 -4.25 -19.14
CA ARG A 594 -39.38 -5.58 -18.89
C ARG A 594 -39.86 -6.57 -19.95
N GLY A 595 -38.94 -7.35 -20.51
CA GLY A 595 -39.14 -8.20 -21.67
C GLY A 595 -38.99 -7.50 -23.03
N ARG A 596 -38.75 -6.19 -23.09
CA ARG A 596 -38.52 -5.46 -24.36
C ARG A 596 -37.02 -5.29 -24.63
N LYS A 597 -36.65 -5.33 -25.91
CA LYS A 597 -35.29 -4.98 -26.35
C LYS A 597 -35.17 -3.46 -26.49
N LEU A 598 -34.14 -2.88 -25.89
CA LEU A 598 -33.62 -1.58 -26.29
C LEU A 598 -33.01 -1.71 -27.68
N GLY A 599 -33.71 -1.21 -28.71
CA GLY A 599 -33.22 -1.27 -30.09
C GLY A 599 -31.88 -0.55 -30.27
N SER A 600 -31.02 -1.08 -31.14
CA SER A 600 -29.79 -0.39 -31.60
C SER A 600 -30.13 1.02 -32.11
N GLY A 601 -29.31 2.02 -31.76
CA GLY A 601 -29.60 3.44 -32.04
C GLY A 601 -30.30 4.19 -30.90
N CYS A 602 -30.36 3.64 -29.69
CA CYS A 602 -30.80 4.38 -28.49
C CYS A 602 -29.70 5.33 -28.00
N ILE A 603 -29.68 6.57 -28.50
CA ILE A 603 -28.65 7.57 -28.17
C ILE A 603 -29.16 8.56 -27.11
N VAL A 604 -28.35 8.80 -26.08
CA VAL A 604 -28.52 9.89 -25.12
C VAL A 604 -27.43 10.94 -25.29
N THR A 605 -27.82 12.21 -25.27
CA THR A 605 -26.92 13.36 -25.30
C THR A 605 -26.65 13.83 -23.88
N ILE A 606 -25.37 13.92 -23.52
CA ILE A 606 -24.89 14.40 -22.23
C ILE A 606 -24.37 15.82 -22.43
N CYS A 607 -25.06 16.81 -21.87
CA CYS A 607 -24.72 18.22 -21.98
C CYS A 607 -24.10 18.74 -20.68
N LEU A 608 -22.89 19.32 -20.73
CA LEU A 608 -22.37 20.17 -19.67
C LEU A 608 -22.81 21.62 -19.91
N VAL A 609 -23.54 22.23 -18.97
CA VAL A 609 -24.09 23.59 -19.13
C VAL A 609 -23.74 24.50 -17.96
N ARG A 610 -23.70 25.82 -18.21
CA ARG A 610 -23.62 26.83 -17.16
C ARG A 610 -24.99 27.02 -16.49
N PRO A 611 -25.15 26.85 -15.17
CA PRO A 611 -26.35 27.28 -14.47
C PRO A 611 -26.39 28.81 -14.49
N GLN A 612 -27.36 29.38 -15.20
CA GLN A 612 -27.73 30.79 -15.04
C GLN A 612 -28.86 30.89 -14.01
N GLY A 613 -28.90 32.02 -13.28
CA GLY A 613 -29.93 32.26 -12.26
C GLY A 613 -31.31 32.43 -12.86
N CYS A 614 -32.35 32.32 -12.02
CA CYS A 614 -33.76 32.41 -12.45
C CYS A 614 -34.09 33.75 -13.13
N GLY A 615 -34.11 33.76 -14.46
CA GLY A 615 -34.58 34.85 -15.31
C GLY A 615 -35.07 34.25 -16.63
N ALA A 616 -36.23 34.71 -17.12
CA ALA A 616 -37.02 33.95 -18.11
C ALA A 616 -36.52 33.98 -19.56
N ASP A 617 -35.44 34.73 -19.87
CA ASP A 617 -34.91 34.91 -21.23
C ASP A 617 -33.38 34.72 -21.30
N ALA A 618 -32.92 33.47 -21.19
CA ALA A 618 -31.56 33.07 -21.61
C ALA A 618 -31.48 31.55 -21.83
N GLY A 619 -30.98 31.13 -22.99
CA GLY A 619 -30.68 29.72 -23.22
C GLY A 619 -29.49 29.25 -22.37
N ASN A 620 -29.52 28.00 -21.90
CA ASN A 620 -28.38 27.38 -21.21
C ASN A 620 -27.13 27.43 -22.10
N ALA A 621 -26.10 28.17 -21.68
CA ALA A 621 -24.80 28.14 -22.36
C ALA A 621 -24.19 26.73 -22.24
N LEU A 622 -24.07 26.06 -23.40
CA LEU A 622 -23.49 24.73 -23.53
C LEU A 622 -21.95 24.84 -23.50
N TYR A 623 -21.32 24.12 -22.57
CA TYR A 623 -19.86 24.01 -22.50
C TYR A 623 -19.33 22.82 -23.32
N ALA A 624 -20.07 21.70 -23.33
CA ALA A 624 -19.76 20.51 -24.13
C ALA A 624 -21.01 19.64 -24.25
N SER A 625 -21.13 18.90 -25.35
CA SER A 625 -22.11 17.82 -25.55
C SER A 625 -21.38 16.55 -25.95
N LEU A 626 -21.82 15.40 -25.43
CA LEU A 626 -21.34 14.08 -25.83
C LEU A 626 -22.55 13.17 -26.09
N ASP A 627 -22.68 12.67 -27.30
CA ASP A 627 -23.65 11.63 -27.61
C ASP A 627 -23.09 10.25 -27.23
N VAL A 628 -23.94 9.44 -26.61
CA VAL A 628 -23.59 8.11 -26.13
C VAL A 628 -24.68 7.14 -26.54
N GLU A 629 -24.31 6.11 -27.33
CA GLU A 629 -25.20 5.00 -27.62
C GLU A 629 -25.32 4.09 -26.38
N LEU A 630 -26.56 3.81 -25.98
CA LEU A 630 -26.83 2.86 -24.91
C LEU A 630 -26.70 1.42 -25.43
N PRO A 631 -26.12 0.50 -24.63
CA PRO A 631 -25.94 -0.89 -25.01
C PRO A 631 -27.27 -1.59 -25.33
N ASN A 632 -27.31 -2.30 -26.46
CA ASN A 632 -28.46 -3.06 -26.95
C ASN A 632 -28.67 -4.31 -26.07
N VAL A 633 -29.66 -4.26 -25.18
CA VAL A 633 -29.95 -5.31 -24.21
C VAL A 633 -31.45 -5.62 -24.12
N SER A 634 -31.76 -6.89 -23.90
CA SER A 634 -33.08 -7.37 -23.49
C SER A 634 -33.27 -7.11 -22.00
N ILE A 635 -34.24 -6.26 -21.68
CA ILE A 635 -34.67 -5.92 -20.32
C ILE A 635 -35.49 -7.07 -19.72
#